data_AF-A0AA50ZYF8-F1
#
_entry.id   AF-A0AA50ZYF8-F1
#
_cell.length_a   1.000
_cell.length_b   1.000
_cell.length_c   1.000
_cell.angle_alpha   90.00
_cell.angle_beta   90.00
_cell.angle_gamma   90.00
#
_symmetry.space_group_name_H-M   'P 1'
#
loop_
_entity.id
_entity.type
_entity.pdbx_description
1 polymer ?
#
loop_
_entity_poly.entity_id
_entity_poly.type
_entity_poly.pdbx_seq_one_letter_code
_entity_poly.pdbx_strand_id
1 'polypeptide(L)'
;LRRTIYLTINSSLDFEECAHKLMKMQLKPGQEVELCHMFLDCCAEQRTYEKFYGLLAQRFCNINRMYIGPFEEIFKDSYATAHRLDTNRLRNVSKFFAHLLFTDSISWEVMECVKLNEEDTTSSSRIYIKILFQELAEYMGLKKLNDRLKDP
;
A
#
# COMPACT_ATOMS: atom_id res chain seq x y z
N LEU A 1 1.74 -18.87 9.66
CA LEU A 1 2.02 -17.41 9.67
C LEU A 1 0.84 -16.62 9.12
N ARG A 2 0.53 -16.70 7.81
CA ARG A 2 -0.60 -15.99 7.16
C ARG A 2 -1.91 -16.03 7.95
N ARG A 3 -2.38 -17.22 8.35
CA ARG A 3 -3.61 -17.39 9.16
C ARG A 3 -3.56 -16.62 10.47
N THR A 4 -2.42 -16.61 11.16
CA THR A 4 -2.24 -15.90 12.42
C THR A 4 -2.34 -14.39 12.20
N ILE A 5 -1.65 -13.86 11.18
CA ILE A 5 -1.70 -12.42 10.84
C ILE A 5 -3.14 -12.01 10.50
N TYR A 6 -3.82 -12.79 9.64
CA TYR A 6 -5.22 -12.55 9.27
C TYR A 6 -6.14 -12.51 10.49
N LEU A 7 -6.03 -13.49 11.39
CA LEU A 7 -6.85 -13.53 12.61
C LEU A 7 -6.52 -12.35 13.53
N THR A 8 -5.24 -11.98 13.66
CA THR A 8 -4.84 -10.82 14.45
C THR A 8 -5.44 -9.53 13.90
N ILE A 9 -5.35 -9.29 12.59
CA ILE A 9 -5.96 -8.12 11.91
C ILE A 9 -7.46 -8.06 12.18
N ASN A 10 -8.20 -9.14 11.93
CA ASN A 10 -9.66 -9.15 12.08
C ASN A 10 -10.14 -9.13 13.54
N SER A 11 -9.28 -9.47 14.50
CA SER A 11 -9.60 -9.45 15.93
C SER A 11 -9.25 -8.14 16.64
N SER A 12 -8.64 -7.20 15.93
CA SER A 12 -8.22 -5.90 16.47
C SER A 12 -9.27 -4.84 16.21
N LEU A 13 -9.49 -3.97 17.20
CA LEU A 13 -10.44 -2.87 17.07
C LEU A 13 -9.85 -1.70 16.26
N ASP A 14 -8.57 -1.42 16.47
CA ASP A 14 -7.85 -0.34 15.80
C ASP A 14 -6.43 -0.76 15.38
N PHE A 15 -5.79 0.09 14.57
CA PHE A 15 -4.49 -0.20 14.00
C PHE A 15 -3.36 -0.19 15.04
N GLU A 16 -3.49 0.55 16.15
CA GLU A 16 -2.48 0.60 17.20
C GLU A 16 -2.45 -0.71 17.99
N GLU A 17 -3.63 -1.21 18.37
CA GLU A 17 -3.80 -2.50 18.99
C GLU A 17 -3.30 -3.63 18.07
N CYS A 18 -3.66 -3.57 16.78
CA CYS A 18 -3.19 -4.53 15.78
C CYS A 18 -1.66 -4.52 15.67
N ALA A 19 -1.06 -3.34 15.52
CA ALA A 19 0.39 -3.19 15.43
C ALA A 19 1.09 -3.76 16.67
N HIS A 20 0.58 -3.46 17.86
CA HIS A 20 1.13 -3.97 19.12
C HIS A 20 1.06 -5.50 19.23
N LYS A 21 -0.07 -6.10 18.81
CA LYS A 21 -0.23 -7.56 18.77
C LYS A 21 0.74 -8.20 17.77
N LEU A 22 0.86 -7.65 16.56
CA LEU A 22 1.72 -8.16 15.50
C LEU A 22 3.21 -8.02 15.84
N MET A 23 3.64 -6.94 16.50
CA MET A 23 5.04 -6.75 16.91
C MET A 23 5.51 -7.74 17.99
N LYS A 24 4.58 -8.31 18.76
CA LYS A 24 4.90 -9.38 19.71
C LYS A 24 5.11 -10.72 19.04
N MET A 25 4.77 -10.86 17.75
CA MET A 25 5.06 -12.07 17.01
C MET A 25 6.56 -12.20 16.78
N GLN A 26 7.13 -13.36 17.13
CA GLN A 26 8.53 -13.66 16.81
C GLN A 26 8.62 -14.08 15.34
N LEU A 27 8.80 -13.10 14.46
CA LEU A 27 9.03 -13.32 13.04
C LEU A 27 10.44 -13.87 12.82
N LYS A 28 10.55 -14.89 11.96
CA LYS A 28 11.86 -15.36 11.47
C LYS A 28 12.33 -14.42 10.36
N PRO A 29 13.65 -14.29 10.15
CA PRO A 29 14.18 -13.50 9.03
C PRO A 29 13.53 -13.90 7.70
N GLY A 30 13.04 -12.90 6.96
CA GLY A 30 12.34 -13.06 5.68
C GLY A 30 10.80 -13.16 5.80
N GLN A 31 10.26 -13.37 7.00
CA GLN A 31 8.80 -13.42 7.21
C GLN A 31 8.16 -12.02 7.24
N GLU A 32 8.96 -10.98 7.28
CA GLU A 32 8.52 -9.58 7.30
C GLU A 32 7.94 -9.18 5.95
N VAL A 33 8.48 -9.71 4.85
CA VAL A 33 7.93 -9.55 3.50
C VAL A 33 6.53 -10.16 3.43
N GLU A 34 6.37 -11.36 4.01
CA GLU A 34 5.09 -12.04 4.08
C GLU A 34 4.07 -11.27 4.94
N LEU A 35 4.52 -10.59 6.01
CA LEU A 35 3.67 -9.70 6.80
C LEU A 35 3.15 -8.53 5.96
N CYS A 36 4.03 -7.87 5.19
CA CYS A 36 3.65 -6.79 4.28
C CYS A 36 2.65 -7.24 3.21
N HIS A 37 2.86 -8.41 2.60
CA HIS A 37 1.89 -8.99 1.66
C HIS A 37 0.53 -9.23 2.32
N MET A 38 0.50 -9.79 3.53
CA MET A 38 -0.74 -10.03 4.24
C MET A 38 -1.52 -8.75 4.55
N PHE A 39 -0.84 -7.62 4.78
CA PHE A 39 -1.54 -6.33 4.98
C PHE A 39 -2.25 -5.90 3.70
N LEU A 40 -1.56 -6.00 2.56
CA LEU A 40 -2.14 -5.63 1.28
C LEU A 40 -3.26 -6.59 0.86
N ASP A 41 -3.06 -7.90 1.02
CA ASP A 41 -4.07 -8.91 0.66
C ASP A 41 -5.34 -8.72 1.50
N CYS A 42 -5.22 -8.54 2.81
CA CYS A 42 -6.38 -8.28 3.67
C CYS A 42 -7.10 -6.97 3.29
N CYS A 43 -6.34 -5.94 2.90
CA CYS A 43 -6.89 -4.67 2.41
C CYS A 43 -7.63 -4.84 1.08
N ALA A 44 -7.07 -5.62 0.15
CA ALA A 44 -7.62 -5.83 -1.18
C ALA A 44 -8.97 -6.55 -1.13
N GLU A 45 -9.13 -7.50 -0.21
CA GLU A 45 -10.36 -8.30 -0.05
C GLU A 45 -11.51 -7.53 0.66
N GLN A 46 -11.26 -6.34 1.21
CA GLN A 46 -12.34 -5.55 1.83
C GLN A 46 -13.35 -5.06 0.80
N ARG A 47 -14.63 -4.97 1.19
CA ARG A 47 -15.68 -4.41 0.34
C ARG A 47 -15.45 -2.93 0.00
N THR A 48 -14.82 -2.20 0.90
CA THR A 48 -14.45 -0.79 0.75
C THR A 48 -13.11 -0.56 1.42
N TYR A 49 -12.32 0.39 0.90
CA TYR A 49 -11.05 0.75 1.51
C TYR A 49 -11.25 1.30 2.93
N GLU A 50 -10.51 0.72 3.88
CA GLU A 50 -10.46 1.18 5.27
C GLU A 50 -9.08 1.77 5.56
N LYS A 51 -9.06 2.99 6.11
CA LYS A 51 -7.80 3.69 6.49
C LYS A 51 -6.95 2.91 7.48
N PHE A 52 -7.56 1.98 8.22
CA PHE A 52 -6.89 1.03 9.11
C PHE A 52 -5.63 0.42 8.47
N TYR A 53 -5.72 -0.04 7.22
CA TYR A 53 -4.61 -0.74 6.56
C TYR A 53 -3.45 0.19 6.23
N GLY A 54 -3.73 1.39 5.70
CA GLY A 54 -2.71 2.41 5.43
C GLY A 54 -2.01 2.85 6.73
N LEU A 55 -2.77 3.08 7.80
CA LEU A 55 -2.23 3.45 9.11
C LEU A 55 -1.38 2.34 9.73
N LEU A 56 -1.81 1.08 9.60
CA LEU A 56 -1.07 -0.08 10.07
C LEU A 56 0.27 -0.19 9.35
N ALA A 57 0.27 -0.15 8.01
CA ALA A 57 1.51 -0.23 7.22
C ALA A 57 2.45 0.96 7.50
N GLN A 58 1.91 2.19 7.57
CA GLN A 58 2.66 3.38 7.98
C GLN A 58 3.33 3.20 9.36
N ARG A 59 2.60 2.65 10.34
CA ARG A 59 3.15 2.42 11.69
C ARG A 59 4.34 1.47 11.66
N PHE A 60 4.28 0.42 10.84
CA PHE A 60 5.39 -0.52 10.67
C PHE A 60 6.61 0.14 10.00
N CYS A 61 6.42 0.90 8.91
CA CYS A 61 7.50 1.66 8.26
C CYS A 61 8.19 2.64 9.23
N ASN A 62 7.42 3.32 10.08
CA ASN A 62 7.95 4.29 11.05
C ASN A 62 8.73 3.64 12.19
N ILE A 63 8.42 2.40 12.55
CA ILE A 63 9.09 1.70 13.65
C ILE A 63 10.38 1.04 13.17
N ASN A 64 10.37 0.43 11.99
CA ASN A 64 11.56 -0.20 11.45
C ASN A 64 11.60 -0.06 9.93
N ARG A 65 12.68 0.54 9.42
CA ARG A 65 12.89 0.78 7.99
C ARG A 65 12.97 -0.51 7.17
N MET A 66 13.15 -1.67 7.80
CA MET A 66 13.13 -2.97 7.12
C MET A 66 11.80 -3.27 6.39
N TYR A 67 10.69 -2.64 6.79
CA TYR A 67 9.39 -2.83 6.15
C TYR A 67 9.18 -1.96 4.91
N ILE A 68 10.00 -0.91 4.72
CA ILE A 68 9.87 0.04 3.62
C ILE A 68 10.14 -0.67 2.28
N GLY A 69 11.32 -1.29 2.12
CA GLY A 69 11.70 -1.98 0.89
C GLY A 69 10.68 -3.04 0.44
N PRO A 70 10.17 -3.91 1.33
CA PRO A 70 9.08 -4.82 1.00
C PRO A 70 7.84 -4.12 0.46
N PHE A 71 7.36 -3.03 1.08
CA PHE A 71 6.20 -2.31 0.54
C PHE A 71 6.49 -1.63 -0.81
N GLU A 72 7.71 -1.16 -1.03
CA GLU A 72 8.14 -0.59 -2.31
C GLU A 72 8.15 -1.63 -3.44
N GLU A 73 8.65 -2.83 -3.17
CA GLU A 73 8.60 -3.94 -4.13
C GLU A 73 7.17 -4.42 -4.37
N ILE A 74 6.34 -4.52 -3.33
CA ILE A 74 4.92 -4.87 -3.46
C ILE A 74 4.18 -3.81 -4.30
N PHE A 75 4.52 -2.52 -4.19
CA PHE A 75 3.96 -1.48 -5.07
C PHE A 75 4.23 -1.81 -6.54
N LYS A 76 5.51 -2.05 -6.88
CA LYS A 76 5.93 -2.35 -8.26
C LYS A 76 5.24 -3.60 -8.80
N ASP A 77 5.19 -4.67 -8.01
CA ASP A 77 4.53 -5.92 -8.37
C ASP A 77 3.01 -5.74 -8.57
N SER A 78 2.35 -5.01 -7.67
CA SER A 78 0.91 -4.75 -7.74
C SER A 78 0.53 -3.92 -8.96
N TYR A 79 1.37 -2.94 -9.33
CA TYR A 79 1.18 -2.15 -10.54
C TYR A 79 1.42 -2.99 -11.81
N ALA A 80 2.53 -3.74 -11.87
CA ALA A 80 2.86 -4.59 -13.02
C ALA A 80 1.78 -5.65 -13.29
N THR A 81 1.13 -6.14 -12.23
CA THR A 81 0.08 -7.16 -12.30
C THR A 81 -1.34 -6.60 -12.14
N ALA A 82 -1.53 -5.28 -12.25
CA ALA A 82 -2.84 -4.63 -12.05
C ALA A 82 -3.96 -5.20 -12.93
N HIS A 83 -3.63 -5.70 -14.13
CA HIS A 83 -4.59 -6.35 -15.03
C HIS A 83 -5.23 -7.63 -14.47
N ARG A 84 -4.65 -8.22 -13.42
CA ARG A 84 -5.17 -9.42 -12.74
C ARG A 84 -6.11 -9.09 -11.57
N LEU A 85 -6.20 -7.82 -11.19
CA LEU A 85 -7.04 -7.36 -10.10
C LEU A 85 -8.41 -6.94 -10.65
N ASP A 86 -9.48 -7.34 -9.95
CA ASP A 86 -10.80 -6.80 -10.22
C ASP A 86 -10.91 -5.33 -9.77
N THR A 87 -12.00 -4.68 -10.18
CA THR A 87 -12.25 -3.25 -9.92
C THR A 87 -12.22 -2.88 -8.43
N ASN A 88 -12.68 -3.77 -7.54
CA ASN A 88 -12.69 -3.51 -6.11
C ASN A 88 -11.28 -3.59 -5.54
N ARG A 89 -10.54 -4.65 -5.87
CA ARG A 89 -9.15 -4.83 -5.45
C ARG A 89 -8.26 -3.71 -5.96
N LEU A 90 -8.40 -3.31 -7.23
CA LEU A 90 -7.70 -2.15 -7.80
C LEU A 90 -7.91 -0.89 -6.95
N ARG A 91 -9.15 -0.62 -6.55
CA ARG A 91 -9.48 0.55 -5.73
C ARG A 91 -8.79 0.52 -4.38
N ASN A 92 -8.90 -0.59 -3.67
CA ASN A 92 -8.35 -0.69 -2.31
C ASN A 92 -6.82 -0.65 -2.32
N VAL A 93 -6.18 -1.39 -3.23
CA VAL A 93 -4.72 -1.40 -3.38
C VAL A 93 -4.20 -0.01 -3.75
N SER A 94 -4.84 0.68 -4.71
CA SER A 94 -4.43 2.03 -5.11
C SER A 94 -4.54 3.02 -3.94
N LYS A 95 -5.62 2.97 -3.17
CA LYS A 95 -5.81 3.85 -1.99
C LYS A 95 -4.82 3.52 -0.87
N PHE A 96 -4.50 2.25 -0.65
CA PHE A 96 -3.48 1.82 0.30
C PHE A 96 -2.12 2.44 -0.03
N PHE A 97 -1.70 2.37 -1.29
CA PHE A 97 -0.41 2.94 -1.69
C PHE A 97 -0.41 4.47 -1.77
N ALA A 98 -1.54 5.10 -2.10
CA ALA A 98 -1.69 6.54 -1.94
C ALA A 98 -1.44 6.94 -0.47
N HIS A 99 -1.92 6.15 0.49
CA HIS A 99 -1.68 6.39 1.91
C HIS A 99 -0.18 6.37 2.25
N LEU A 100 0.53 5.35 1.80
CA LEU A 100 1.96 5.23 2.07
C LEU A 100 2.79 6.34 1.43
N LEU A 101 2.42 6.77 0.22
CA LEU A 101 3.11 7.86 -0.49
C LEU A 101 2.87 9.23 0.18
N PHE A 102 1.62 9.59 0.51
CA PHE A 102 1.35 10.92 1.10
C PHE A 102 1.91 11.06 2.52
N THR A 103 2.10 9.95 3.22
CA THR A 103 2.69 9.91 4.57
C THR A 103 4.21 9.76 4.56
N ASP A 104 4.84 9.72 3.38
CA ASP A 104 6.26 9.44 3.19
C ASP A 104 6.74 8.14 3.89
N SER A 105 5.85 7.14 3.97
CA SER A 105 6.15 5.82 4.53
C SER A 105 6.95 4.94 3.55
N ILE A 106 6.88 5.26 2.26
CA ILE A 106 7.69 4.67 1.18
C ILE A 106 8.20 5.80 0.27
N SER A 107 9.29 5.54 -0.46
CA SER A 107 9.85 6.51 -1.40
C SER A 107 8.90 6.77 -2.57
N TRP A 108 8.86 8.01 -3.06
CA TRP A 108 8.14 8.36 -4.29
C TRP A 108 8.83 7.79 -5.54
N GLU A 109 10.09 7.38 -5.44
CA GLU A 109 10.84 6.72 -6.51
C GLU A 109 10.18 5.43 -7.00
N VAL A 110 9.33 4.78 -6.19
CA VAL A 110 8.54 3.62 -6.63
C VAL A 110 7.70 3.89 -7.88
N MET A 111 7.36 5.15 -8.14
CA MET A 111 6.62 5.58 -9.32
C MET A 111 7.42 5.43 -10.63
N GLU A 112 8.74 5.19 -10.59
CA GLU A 112 9.58 4.97 -11.77
C GLU A 112 9.08 3.80 -12.65
N CYS A 113 8.44 2.78 -12.04
CA CYS A 113 7.87 1.67 -12.81
C CYS A 113 6.64 2.06 -13.65
N VAL A 114 6.07 3.25 -13.42
CA VAL A 114 4.86 3.74 -14.09
C VAL A 114 5.21 4.42 -15.41
N LYS A 115 4.95 3.72 -16.52
CA LYS A 115 5.10 4.28 -17.87
C LYS A 115 3.74 4.70 -18.42
N LEU A 116 3.58 5.98 -18.75
CA LEU A 116 2.33 6.54 -19.28
C LEU A 116 2.36 6.59 -20.81
N ASN A 117 2.19 5.44 -21.46
CA ASN A 117 2.06 5.35 -22.92
C ASN A 117 1.08 4.24 -23.33
N GLU A 118 0.74 4.17 -24.61
CA GLU A 118 -0.26 3.22 -25.13
C GLU A 118 0.21 1.76 -25.08
N GLU A 119 1.51 1.51 -25.21
CA GLU A 119 2.09 0.17 -25.29
C GLU A 119 2.26 -0.49 -23.91
N ASP A 120 2.69 0.30 -22.91
CA ASP A 120 3.00 -0.16 -21.56
C ASP A 120 1.80 -0.07 -20.60
N THR A 121 0.68 0.58 -20.98
CA THR A 121 -0.51 0.69 -20.10
C THR A 121 -1.70 -0.16 -20.52
N THR A 122 -2.24 -0.91 -19.57
CA THR A 122 -3.53 -1.57 -19.71
C THR A 122 -4.67 -0.72 -19.13
N SER A 123 -5.92 -1.05 -19.44
CA SER A 123 -7.09 -0.38 -18.85
C SER A 123 -7.07 -0.45 -17.31
N SER A 124 -6.68 -1.58 -16.72
CA SER A 124 -6.55 -1.73 -15.27
C SER A 124 -5.44 -0.86 -14.69
N SER A 125 -4.29 -0.75 -15.38
CA SER A 125 -3.17 0.11 -14.95
C SER A 125 -3.58 1.58 -14.97
N ARG A 126 -4.32 2.02 -16.00
CA ARG A 126 -4.89 3.38 -16.06
C ARG A 126 -5.89 3.65 -14.93
N ILE A 127 -6.74 2.67 -14.59
CA ILE A 127 -7.66 2.79 -13.45
C ILE A 127 -6.89 2.89 -12.13
N TYR A 128 -5.84 2.08 -11.96
CA TYR A 128 -4.97 2.11 -10.79
C TYR A 128 -4.39 3.52 -10.57
N ILE A 129 -3.70 4.04 -11.60
CA ILE A 129 -3.07 5.38 -11.58
C ILE A 129 -4.11 6.45 -11.29
N LYS A 130 -5.27 6.38 -11.96
CA LYS A 130 -6.37 7.32 -11.74
C LYS A 130 -6.79 7.35 -10.26
N ILE A 131 -7.04 6.19 -9.65
CA ILE A 131 -7.49 6.12 -8.24
C ILE A 131 -6.37 6.60 -7.31
N LEU A 132 -5.13 6.16 -7.55
CA LEU A 132 -3.95 6.57 -6.79
C LEU A 132 -3.83 8.11 -6.72
N PHE A 133 -3.85 8.77 -7.87
CA PHE A 133 -3.72 10.24 -7.95
C PHE A 133 -4.94 11.00 -7.45
N GLN A 134 -6.15 10.44 -7.63
CA GLN A 134 -7.36 11.00 -7.01
C GLN A 134 -7.23 11.03 -5.50
N GLU A 135 -6.80 9.92 -4.89
CA GLU A 135 -6.63 9.81 -3.44
C GLU A 135 -5.49 10.74 -2.94
N LEU A 136 -4.35 10.78 -3.64
CA LEU A 136 -3.26 11.70 -3.31
C LEU A 136 -3.69 13.16 -3.36
N ALA A 137 -4.50 13.54 -4.35
CA ALA A 137 -5.04 14.88 -4.48
C ALA A 137 -6.01 15.22 -3.33
N GLU A 138 -6.82 14.24 -2.86
CA GLU A 138 -7.68 14.40 -1.69
C GLU A 138 -6.87 14.61 -0.40
N TYR A 139 -5.77 13.89 -0.22
CA TYR A 139 -4.93 14.02 0.98
C TYR A 139 -4.05 15.28 0.99
N MET A 140 -3.39 15.57 -0.12
CA MET A 140 -2.37 16.62 -0.19
C MET A 140 -2.91 17.97 -0.68
N GLY A 141 -4.00 17.94 -1.44
CA GLY A 141 -4.44 19.04 -2.28
C GLY A 141 -3.57 19.18 -3.55
N LEU A 142 -4.18 19.72 -4.61
CA LEU A 142 -3.55 19.79 -5.94
C LEU A 142 -2.21 20.54 -5.96
N LYS A 143 -2.10 21.64 -5.20
CA LYS A 143 -0.87 22.44 -5.18
C LYS A 143 0.31 21.65 -4.63
N LYS A 144 0.18 21.07 -3.42
CA LYS A 144 1.27 20.31 -2.78
C LYS A 144 1.61 19.06 -3.58
N LEU A 145 0.62 18.38 -4.14
CA LEU A 145 0.86 17.22 -4.99
C LEU A 145 1.68 17.60 -6.24
N ASN A 146 1.31 18.69 -6.92
CA ASN A 146 2.05 19.17 -8.07
C ASN A 146 3.48 19.62 -7.73
N ASP A 147 3.68 20.24 -6.56
CA ASP A 147 5.01 20.60 -6.09
C ASP A 147 5.86 19.34 -5.81
N ARG A 148 5.27 18.32 -5.16
CA ARG A 148 5.92 17.03 -4.88
C ARG A 148 6.29 16.26 -6.15
N LEU A 149 5.46 16.31 -7.19
CA LEU A 149 5.73 15.65 -8.48
C LEU A 149 6.82 16.34 -9.32
N LYS A 150 7.18 17.57 -8.97
CA LYS A 150 8.26 18.33 -9.64
C LYS A 150 9.55 18.35 -8.84
N ASP A 151 9.54 17.74 -7.66
CA ASP A 151 10.71 17.53 -6.84
C ASP A 151 11.65 16.57 -7.61
N PRO A 152 12.89 16.99 -7.92
CA PRO A 152 13.80 16.26 -8.79
C PRO A 152 14.33 14.94 -8.20
#